data_AF-B0SNU9-F1
#
_entry.id   AF-B0SNU9-F1
#
_cell.length_a   1.000
_cell.length_b   1.000
_cell.length_c   1.000
_cell.angle_alpha   90.00
_cell.angle_beta   90.00
_cell.angle_gamma   90.00
#
_symmetry.space_group_name_H-M   'P 1'
#
loop_
_entity.id
_entity.type
_entity.pdbx_description
1 polymer ?
#
loop_
_entity_poly.entity_id
_entity_poly.type
_entity_poly.pdbx_seq_one_letter_code
_entity_poly.pdbx_strand_id
1 'polypeptide(L)'
;MNETDMVTEILEIFWKEKLRFAQYCFDELSHLDGKSFVGKTDSGKSPEWVLHQMVSYDKTFRFYLPISLKISSFFFFNSFKDQEIEKDLESIRDRYTPPAFPSHFWEIQISEAHQLKIKATDPLVKAQCDVWKEVLLQLESKLSLISQTDAYRKRYTSLTGIHTISGAINNSTEFCHHLWNTYMANPN
;
A
#
# COMPACT_ATOMS: atom_id res chain seq x y z
N MET A 1 28.43 -4.07 0.80
CA MET A 1 27.06 -3.53 0.91
C MET A 1 26.94 -2.96 2.30
N ASN A 2 26.69 -1.66 2.45
CA ASN A 2 26.51 -1.06 3.78
C ASN A 2 25.05 -1.31 4.23
N GLU A 3 24.75 -1.23 5.53
CA GLU A 3 23.37 -1.36 6.02
C GLU A 3 22.48 -0.30 5.33
N THR A 4 22.92 0.96 5.26
CA THR A 4 22.14 2.08 4.69
C THR A 4 21.56 1.87 3.27
N ASP A 5 22.25 1.13 2.42
CA ASP A 5 21.83 0.81 1.05
C ASP A 5 20.66 -0.19 1.07
N MET A 6 20.72 -1.19 1.94
CA MET A 6 19.75 -2.28 2.04
C MET A 6 18.33 -1.82 2.42
N VAL A 7 18.17 -0.85 3.32
CA VAL A 7 16.83 -0.37 3.71
C VAL A 7 16.21 0.54 2.66
N THR A 8 17.05 1.29 1.94
CA THR A 8 16.60 2.04 0.77
C THR A 8 16.08 1.07 -0.29
N GLU A 9 16.80 -0.03 -0.51
CA GLU A 9 16.35 -1.13 -1.36
C GLU A 9 15.06 -1.79 -0.86
N ILE A 10 14.93 -2.07 0.44
CA ILE A 10 13.70 -2.65 1.03
C ILE A 10 12.51 -1.70 0.86
N LEU A 11 12.70 -0.40 1.10
CA LEU A 11 11.64 0.60 0.89
C LEU A 11 11.20 0.60 -0.58
N GLU A 12 12.15 0.60 -1.52
CA GLU A 12 11.85 0.50 -2.94
C GLU A 12 11.13 -0.79 -3.30
N ILE A 13 11.51 -1.93 -2.71
CA ILE A 13 10.86 -3.23 -2.93
C ILE A 13 9.39 -3.16 -2.51
N PHE A 14 9.11 -2.74 -1.26
CA PHE A 14 7.73 -2.67 -0.77
C PHE A 14 6.89 -1.64 -1.52
N TRP A 15 7.50 -0.53 -1.96
CA TRP A 15 6.80 0.44 -2.79
C TRP A 15 6.47 -0.14 -4.17
N LYS A 16 7.40 -0.83 -4.83
CA LYS A 16 7.15 -1.52 -6.10
C LYS A 16 6.06 -2.57 -5.97
N GLU A 17 6.05 -3.35 -4.88
CA GLU A 17 5.00 -4.32 -4.59
C GLU A 17 3.62 -3.65 -4.42
N LYS A 18 3.55 -2.54 -3.69
CA LYS A 18 2.34 -1.73 -3.56
C LYS A 18 1.80 -1.29 -4.92
N LEU A 19 2.68 -0.81 -5.80
CA LEU A 19 2.29 -0.34 -7.13
C LEU A 19 1.84 -1.48 -8.04
N ARG A 20 2.53 -2.63 -8.01
CA ARG A 20 2.11 -3.83 -8.74
C ARG A 20 0.72 -4.28 -8.30
N PHE A 21 0.46 -4.25 -6.98
CA PHE A 21 -0.85 -4.59 -6.44
C PHE A 21 -1.94 -3.62 -6.91
N ALA A 22 -1.67 -2.32 -6.87
CA ALA A 22 -2.62 -1.32 -7.37
C ALA A 22 -2.94 -1.53 -8.86
N GLN A 23 -1.93 -1.83 -9.68
CA GLN A 23 -2.14 -2.13 -11.10
C GLN A 23 -2.97 -3.39 -11.32
N TYR A 24 -2.69 -4.46 -10.55
CA TYR A 24 -3.51 -5.66 -10.57
C TYR A 24 -4.99 -5.33 -10.30
N CYS A 25 -5.26 -4.58 -9.24
CA CYS A 25 -6.64 -4.14 -8.95
C CYS A 25 -7.24 -3.29 -10.07
N PHE A 26 -6.48 -2.40 -10.70
CA PHE A 26 -6.98 -1.61 -11.83
C PHE A 26 -7.33 -2.47 -13.04
N ASP A 27 -6.55 -3.51 -13.31
CA ASP A 27 -6.82 -4.45 -14.39
C ASP A 27 -8.08 -5.27 -14.09
N GLU A 28 -8.23 -5.80 -12.87
CA GLU A 28 -9.44 -6.53 -12.44
C GLU A 28 -10.70 -5.65 -12.51
N LEU A 29 -10.62 -4.40 -12.02
CA LEU A 29 -11.74 -3.45 -12.05
C LEU A 29 -12.09 -2.99 -13.47
N SER A 30 -11.16 -3.10 -14.44
CA SER A 30 -11.38 -2.60 -15.80
C SER A 30 -12.52 -3.29 -16.54
N HIS A 31 -12.90 -4.49 -16.09
CA HIS A 31 -13.97 -5.31 -16.68
C HIS A 31 -15.36 -5.01 -16.11
N LEU A 32 -15.45 -4.20 -15.05
CA LEU A 32 -16.73 -3.92 -14.39
C LEU A 32 -17.46 -2.74 -15.04
N ASP A 33 -18.78 -2.88 -15.17
CA ASP A 33 -19.68 -1.76 -15.40
C ASP A 33 -20.07 -1.09 -14.07
N GLY A 34 -20.61 0.13 -14.13
CA GLY A 34 -20.97 0.89 -12.93
C GLY A 34 -21.97 0.14 -12.03
N LYS A 35 -22.87 -0.68 -12.60
CA LYS A 35 -23.83 -1.48 -11.84
C LYS A 35 -23.15 -2.59 -11.03
N SER A 36 -22.23 -3.33 -11.64
CA SER A 36 -21.49 -4.40 -10.96
C SER A 36 -20.51 -3.83 -9.94
N PHE A 37 -19.96 -2.65 -10.21
CA PHE A 37 -19.04 -1.96 -9.31
C PHE A 37 -19.68 -1.55 -7.98
N VAL A 38 -20.93 -1.09 -8.00
CA VAL A 38 -21.69 -0.73 -6.78
C VAL A 38 -22.49 -1.91 -6.21
N GLY A 39 -22.67 -2.96 -7.00
CA GLY A 39 -23.38 -4.18 -6.61
C GLY A 39 -22.69 -4.88 -5.44
N LYS A 40 -23.49 -5.36 -4.47
CA LYS A 40 -22.98 -6.12 -3.34
C LYS A 40 -22.96 -7.61 -3.68
N THR A 41 -21.91 -8.29 -3.27
CA THR A 41 -21.84 -9.76 -3.25
C THR A 41 -22.64 -10.32 -2.07
N ASP A 42 -22.77 -11.64 -1.94
CA ASP A 42 -23.44 -12.31 -0.81
C ASP A 42 -22.75 -12.00 0.53
N SER A 43 -21.46 -11.66 0.51
CA SER A 43 -20.73 -11.13 1.69
C SER A 43 -21.16 -9.70 2.10
N GLY A 44 -22.04 -9.05 1.34
CA GLY A 44 -22.61 -7.72 1.59
C GLY A 44 -21.73 -6.54 1.19
N LYS A 45 -20.57 -6.79 0.56
CA LYS A 45 -19.59 -5.77 0.16
C LYS A 45 -19.57 -5.62 -1.35
N SER A 46 -19.38 -4.39 -1.83
CA SER A 46 -19.21 -4.09 -3.26
C SER A 46 -17.74 -3.85 -3.62
N PRO A 47 -17.34 -4.03 -4.89
CA PRO A 47 -16.04 -3.59 -5.39
C PRO A 47 -15.73 -2.13 -5.02
N GLU A 48 -16.73 -1.25 -5.15
CA GLU A 48 -16.62 0.16 -4.76
C GLU A 48 -16.24 0.32 -3.30
N TRP A 49 -16.93 -0.38 -2.40
CA TRP A 49 -16.66 -0.30 -0.97
C TRP A 49 -15.25 -0.78 -0.65
N VAL A 50 -14.82 -1.90 -1.24
CA VAL A 50 -13.47 -2.47 -1.06
C VAL A 50 -12.41 -1.47 -1.51
N LEU A 51 -12.54 -0.92 -2.72
CA LEU A 51 -11.64 0.09 -3.24
C LEU A 51 -11.61 1.33 -2.34
N HIS A 52 -12.76 1.80 -1.88
CA HIS A 52 -12.85 2.96 -1.01
C HIS A 52 -12.11 2.75 0.32
N GLN A 53 -12.18 1.56 0.92
CA GLN A 53 -11.43 1.25 2.14
C GLN A 53 -9.91 1.25 1.88
N MET A 54 -9.44 0.63 0.78
CA MET A 54 -8.03 0.64 0.41
C MET A 54 -7.51 2.07 0.20
N VAL A 55 -8.24 2.88 -0.58
CA VAL A 55 -7.93 4.29 -0.83
C VAL A 55 -7.92 5.10 0.47
N SER A 56 -8.89 4.86 1.36
CA SER A 56 -8.98 5.57 2.65
C SER A 56 -7.79 5.24 3.55
N TYR A 57 -7.33 3.98 3.55
CA TYR A 57 -6.14 3.57 4.27
C TYR A 57 -4.88 4.28 3.74
N ASP A 58 -4.71 4.34 2.42
CA ASP A 58 -3.57 5.02 1.80
C ASP A 58 -3.62 6.53 2.00
N LYS A 59 -4.81 7.15 1.97
CA LYS A 59 -4.98 8.57 2.33
C LYS A 59 -4.54 8.84 3.76
N THR A 60 -4.87 7.92 4.68
CA THR A 60 -4.48 7.98 6.08
C THR A 60 -2.97 7.85 6.23
N PHE A 61 -2.35 6.90 5.53
CA PHE A 61 -0.89 6.76 5.47
C PHE A 61 -0.23 8.05 4.98
N ARG A 62 -0.69 8.58 3.85
CA ARG A 62 -0.22 9.83 3.24
C ARG A 62 -0.33 11.02 4.18
N PHE A 63 -1.38 11.09 4.98
CA PHE A 63 -1.62 12.18 5.93
C PHE A 63 -0.65 12.12 7.11
N TYR A 64 -0.52 10.95 7.73
CA TYR A 64 0.30 10.80 8.93
C TYR A 64 1.80 10.73 8.63
N LEU A 65 2.23 10.25 7.46
CA LEU A 65 3.65 10.10 7.11
C LEU A 65 4.51 11.36 7.42
N PRO A 66 4.20 12.56 6.91
CA PRO A 66 5.00 13.75 7.20
C PRO A 66 4.93 14.17 8.68
N ILE A 67 3.82 13.89 9.37
CA ILE A 67 3.66 14.20 10.79
C ILE A 67 4.56 13.27 11.61
N SER A 68 4.53 11.96 11.34
CA SER A 68 5.35 10.97 12.01
C SER A 68 6.84 11.24 11.78
N LEU A 69 7.24 11.60 10.56
CA LEU A 69 8.64 11.94 10.25
C LEU A 69 9.14 13.18 11.02
N LYS A 70 8.26 14.14 11.32
CA LYS A 70 8.61 15.33 12.12
C LYS A 70 8.68 15.01 13.60
N ILE A 71 7.72 14.22 14.10
CA ILE A 71 7.60 13.88 15.53
C ILE A 71 8.66 12.86 15.94
N SER A 72 9.00 11.90 15.08
CA SER A 72 9.95 10.84 15.45
C SER A 72 11.32 11.38 15.81
N SER A 73 11.73 12.51 15.23
CA SER A 73 12.96 13.24 15.57
C SER A 73 13.02 13.71 17.03
N PHE A 74 11.89 13.77 17.74
CA PHE A 74 11.81 14.16 19.14
C PHE A 74 11.78 12.97 20.12
N PHE A 75 11.44 11.76 19.65
CA PHE A 75 11.16 10.62 20.53
C PHE A 75 12.03 9.38 20.25
N PHE A 76 12.59 9.24 19.05
CA PHE A 76 13.37 8.06 18.65
C PHE A 76 14.78 8.49 18.24
N PHE A 77 15.70 8.46 19.22
CA PHE A 77 17.07 8.95 19.07
C PHE A 77 18.08 7.88 18.60
N ASN A 78 17.69 6.61 18.59
CA ASN A 78 18.56 5.50 18.19
C ASN A 78 18.25 5.07 16.75
N SER A 79 19.28 4.84 15.93
CA SER A 79 19.15 4.12 14.65
C SER A 79 18.62 2.72 14.92
N PHE A 80 17.68 2.26 14.09
CA PHE A 80 17.19 0.89 14.24
C PHE A 80 18.22 -0.13 13.79
N LYS A 81 18.08 -1.36 14.31
CA LYS A 81 18.76 -2.55 13.78
C LYS A 81 17.82 -3.26 12.82
N ASP A 82 18.35 -3.99 11.84
CA ASP A 82 17.55 -4.75 10.87
C ASP A 82 16.46 -5.64 11.51
N GLN A 83 16.74 -6.15 12.71
CA GLN A 83 15.79 -6.88 13.57
C GLN A 83 14.46 -6.15 13.81
N GLU A 84 14.43 -4.82 13.77
CA GLU A 84 13.19 -4.07 13.96
C GLU A 84 12.33 -4.02 12.69
N ILE A 85 12.95 -4.07 11.50
CA ILE A 85 12.22 -4.26 10.24
C ILE A 85 11.68 -5.68 10.20
N GLU A 86 12.50 -6.68 10.49
CA GLU A 86 12.07 -8.09 10.54
C GLU A 86 10.88 -8.27 11.50
N LYS A 87 10.94 -7.67 12.69
CA LYS A 87 9.84 -7.70 13.65
C LYS A 87 8.56 -7.04 13.14
N ASP A 88 8.67 -5.92 12.42
CA ASP A 88 7.52 -5.31 11.76
C ASP A 88 6.93 -6.29 10.73
N LEU A 89 7.77 -6.89 9.89
CA LEU A 89 7.34 -7.83 8.84
C LEU A 89 6.67 -9.07 9.43
N GLU A 90 7.23 -9.66 10.48
CA GLU A 90 6.63 -10.78 11.20
C GLU A 90 5.28 -10.39 11.80
N SER A 91 5.19 -9.24 12.48
CA SER A 91 3.94 -8.78 13.06
C SER A 91 2.87 -8.50 12.01
N ILE A 92 3.24 -7.97 10.84
CA ILE A 92 2.34 -7.70 9.72
C ILE A 92 1.87 -9.02 9.09
N ARG A 93 2.80 -9.95 8.83
CA ARG A 93 2.49 -11.30 8.33
C ARG A 93 1.51 -12.00 9.25
N ASP A 94 1.78 -12.02 10.55
CA ASP A 94 0.95 -12.71 11.54
C ASP A 94 -0.43 -12.04 11.69
N ARG A 95 -0.51 -10.71 11.48
CA ARG A 95 -1.77 -9.96 11.52
C ARG A 95 -2.67 -10.27 10.33
N TYR A 96 -2.13 -10.23 9.12
CA TYR A 96 -2.94 -10.34 7.91
C TYR A 96 -3.06 -11.77 7.39
N THR A 97 -2.12 -12.65 7.75
CA THR A 97 -1.96 -13.99 7.17
C THR A 97 -2.20 -13.94 5.66
N PRO A 98 -1.44 -13.07 4.95
CA PRO A 98 -1.81 -12.70 3.61
C PRO A 98 -1.82 -13.95 2.72
N PRO A 99 -2.87 -14.15 1.90
CA PRO A 99 -2.88 -15.22 0.91
C PRO A 99 -1.69 -15.07 -0.04
N ALA A 100 -1.40 -16.09 -0.84
CA ALA A 100 -0.45 -15.93 -1.94
C ALA A 100 -0.87 -14.75 -2.84
N PHE A 101 0.11 -14.00 -3.36
CA PHE A 101 -0.16 -12.96 -4.36
C PHE A 101 -1.00 -13.52 -5.51
N PRO A 102 -1.88 -12.72 -6.13
CA PRO A 102 -2.72 -13.18 -7.22
C PRO A 102 -1.90 -13.71 -8.40
N SER A 103 -2.49 -14.61 -9.18
CA SER A 103 -1.89 -15.06 -10.45
C SER A 103 -1.54 -13.86 -11.33
N HIS A 104 -0.39 -13.92 -12.01
CA HIS A 104 0.15 -12.85 -12.87
C HIS A 104 0.63 -11.58 -12.15
N PHE A 105 0.57 -11.51 -10.81
CA PHE A 105 1.13 -10.38 -10.05
C PHE A 105 2.63 -10.13 -10.37
N TRP A 106 3.39 -11.20 -10.57
CA TRP A 106 4.81 -11.15 -10.91
C TRP A 106 5.09 -10.67 -12.35
N GLU A 107 4.10 -10.73 -13.23
CA GLU A 107 4.20 -10.29 -14.63
C GLU A 107 4.07 -8.76 -14.73
N ILE A 108 3.48 -8.11 -13.72
CA ILE A 108 3.29 -6.66 -13.69
C ILE A 108 4.63 -5.96 -13.48
N GLN A 109 5.11 -5.32 -14.55
CA GLN A 109 6.33 -4.52 -14.53
C GLN A 109 5.99 -3.04 -14.29
N ILE A 110 6.00 -2.64 -13.02
CA ILE A 110 5.88 -1.24 -12.61
C ILE A 110 6.96 -0.92 -11.58
N SER A 111 7.64 0.20 -11.79
CA SER A 111 8.64 0.76 -10.89
C SER A 111 8.18 2.05 -10.21
N GLU A 112 7.27 2.80 -10.84
CA GLU A 112 6.86 4.14 -10.40
C GLU A 112 5.36 4.38 -10.58
N ALA A 113 4.76 5.18 -9.70
CA ALA A 113 3.32 5.42 -9.65
C ALA A 113 2.77 6.08 -10.93
N HIS A 114 3.58 6.88 -11.61
CA HIS A 114 3.17 7.50 -12.88
C HIS A 114 2.90 6.47 -13.99
N GLN A 115 3.53 5.29 -13.90
CA GLN A 115 3.40 4.20 -14.88
C GLN A 115 2.08 3.43 -14.75
N LEU A 116 1.35 3.58 -13.63
CA LEU A 116 0.05 2.95 -13.42
C LEU A 116 -0.92 3.29 -14.55
N LYS A 117 -1.58 2.29 -15.13
CA LYS A 117 -2.53 2.44 -16.24
C LYS A 117 -3.92 2.03 -15.81
N ILE A 118 -4.87 2.95 -15.96
CA ILE A 118 -6.29 2.70 -15.71
C ILE A 118 -6.95 2.40 -17.04
N LYS A 119 -7.41 1.16 -17.21
CA LYS A 119 -8.06 0.67 -18.44
C LYS A 119 -9.59 0.67 -18.34
N ALA A 120 -10.15 0.97 -17.17
CA ALA A 120 -11.58 1.02 -16.96
C ALA A 120 -12.26 2.00 -17.93
N THR A 121 -13.30 1.51 -18.62
CA THR A 121 -14.06 2.29 -19.60
C THR A 121 -15.30 2.95 -18.98
N ASP A 122 -15.88 2.33 -17.95
CA ASP A 122 -16.98 2.91 -17.19
C ASP A 122 -16.52 4.18 -16.43
N PRO A 123 -17.21 5.32 -16.58
CA PRO A 123 -16.80 6.58 -15.96
C PRO A 123 -16.71 6.54 -14.43
N LEU A 124 -17.61 5.81 -13.76
CA LEU A 124 -17.63 5.72 -12.30
C LEU A 124 -16.43 4.93 -11.80
N VAL A 125 -16.20 3.76 -12.40
CA VAL A 125 -15.07 2.89 -12.05
C VAL A 125 -13.74 3.61 -12.31
N LYS A 126 -13.63 4.24 -13.48
CA LYS A 126 -12.44 5.01 -13.87
C LYS A 126 -12.16 6.13 -12.87
N ALA A 127 -13.18 6.92 -12.50
CA ALA A 127 -13.01 8.03 -11.56
C ALA A 127 -12.48 7.56 -10.19
N GLN A 128 -12.98 6.43 -9.67
CA GLN A 128 -12.48 5.89 -8.40
C GLN A 128 -11.05 5.37 -8.50
N CYS A 129 -10.68 4.72 -9.62
CA CYS A 129 -9.31 4.32 -9.87
C CYS A 129 -8.36 5.53 -9.98
N ASP A 130 -8.80 6.60 -10.65
CA ASP A 130 -8.04 7.85 -10.77
C ASP A 130 -7.76 8.46 -9.39
N VAL A 131 -8.75 8.46 -8.49
CA VAL A 131 -8.58 8.92 -7.10
C VAL A 131 -7.51 8.10 -6.38
N TRP A 132 -7.48 6.78 -6.54
CA TRP A 132 -6.45 5.96 -5.92
C TRP A 132 -5.06 6.25 -6.50
N LYS A 133 -4.95 6.31 -7.84
CA LYS A 133 -3.70 6.62 -8.53
C LYS A 133 -3.12 7.95 -8.06
N GLU A 134 -3.94 8.99 -7.91
CA GLU A 134 -3.51 10.29 -7.40
C GLU A 134 -2.96 10.21 -5.97
N VAL A 135 -3.59 9.41 -5.10
CA VAL A 135 -3.07 9.18 -3.74
C VAL A 135 -1.71 8.50 -3.77
N LEU A 136 -1.52 7.52 -4.65
CA LEU A 136 -0.24 6.80 -4.80
C LEU A 136 0.87 7.70 -5.37
N LEU A 137 0.56 8.56 -6.36
CA LEU A 137 1.48 9.56 -6.88
C LEU A 137 1.98 10.51 -5.78
N GLN A 138 1.05 10.99 -4.94
CA GLN A 138 1.41 11.87 -3.84
C GLN A 138 2.17 11.15 -2.72
N LEU A 139 1.90 9.86 -2.50
CA LEU A 139 2.68 9.03 -1.59
C LEU A 139 4.11 8.85 -2.10
N GLU A 140 4.28 8.48 -3.37
CA GLU A 140 5.60 8.33 -4.02
C GLU A 140 6.42 9.63 -3.90
N SER A 141 5.80 10.77 -4.22
CA SER A 141 6.44 12.07 -4.05
C SER A 141 6.91 12.31 -2.62
N LYS A 142 6.11 11.98 -1.61
CA LYS A 142 6.50 12.12 -0.19
C LYS A 142 7.59 11.14 0.22
N LEU A 143 7.52 9.89 -0.25
CA LEU A 143 8.51 8.85 0.04
C LEU A 143 9.87 9.21 -0.59
N SER A 144 9.89 9.79 -1.79
CA SER A 144 11.12 10.24 -2.46
C SER A 144 11.88 11.35 -1.71
N LEU A 145 11.20 12.07 -0.80
CA LEU A 145 11.81 13.10 0.04
C LEU A 145 12.44 12.54 1.32
N ILE A 146 12.24 11.24 1.61
CA ILE A 146 12.82 10.60 2.78
C ILE A 146 14.29 10.30 2.46
N SER A 147 15.19 10.99 3.15
CA SER A 147 16.62 10.68 3.06
C SER A 147 16.89 9.25 3.58
N GLN A 148 17.97 8.62 3.11
CA GLN A 148 18.37 7.31 3.63
C GLN A 148 18.51 7.33 5.17
N THR A 149 19.09 8.39 5.73
CA THR A 149 19.22 8.54 7.19
C THR A 149 17.87 8.60 7.90
N ASP A 150 16.88 9.27 7.31
CA ASP A 150 15.54 9.35 7.86
C ASP A 150 14.79 8.02 7.75
N ALA A 151 14.96 7.30 6.63
CA ALA A 151 14.46 5.94 6.48
C ALA A 151 15.00 5.01 7.57
N TYR A 152 16.16 5.33 8.17
CA TYR A 152 16.87 4.60 9.23
C TYR A 152 16.58 4.97 10.67
N ARG A 153 15.99 6.14 10.90
CA ARG A 153 15.86 6.70 12.26
C ARG A 153 14.42 7.01 12.62
N LYS A 154 13.58 7.21 11.60
CA LYS A 154 12.23 7.70 11.79
C LYS A 154 11.23 6.58 11.84
N ARG A 155 10.18 6.81 12.62
CA ARG A 155 9.06 5.91 12.78
C ARG A 155 7.84 6.52 12.15
N TYR A 156 7.08 5.68 11.47
CA TYR A 156 5.70 5.96 11.15
C TYR A 156 4.84 5.66 12.38
N THR A 157 3.99 6.58 12.77
CA THR A 157 3.07 6.42 13.89
C THR A 157 1.67 6.69 13.41
N SER A 158 0.79 5.72 13.63
CA SER A 158 -0.61 5.77 13.24
C SER A 158 -1.48 5.12 14.30
N LEU A 159 -2.79 5.17 14.09
CA LEU A 159 -3.76 4.46 14.92
C LEU A 159 -3.54 2.94 14.92
N THR A 160 -2.89 2.37 13.90
CA THR A 160 -2.65 0.92 13.80
C THR A 160 -1.30 0.47 14.38
N GLY A 161 -0.49 1.40 14.88
CA GLY A 161 0.79 1.11 15.52
C GLY A 161 1.91 2.07 15.15
N ILE A 162 3.10 1.74 15.66
CA ILE A 162 4.37 2.39 15.37
C ILE A 162 5.19 1.41 14.53
N HIS A 163 5.63 1.83 13.36
CA HIS A 163 6.37 1.00 12.41
C HIS A 163 7.62 1.74 11.90
N THR A 164 8.62 1.00 11.43
CA THR A 164 9.59 1.51 10.45
C THR A 164 8.84 2.05 9.22
N ILE A 165 9.48 2.94 8.44
CA ILE A 165 8.85 3.46 7.20
C ILE A 165 8.57 2.32 6.22
N SER A 166 9.53 1.42 6.03
CA SER A 166 9.39 0.22 5.21
C SER A 166 8.26 -0.69 5.72
N GLY A 167 8.21 -0.95 7.03
CA GLY A 167 7.12 -1.69 7.66
C GLY A 167 5.75 -1.03 7.47
N ALA A 168 5.67 0.29 7.49
CA ALA A 168 4.42 1.01 7.23
C ALA A 168 3.90 0.84 5.80
N ILE A 169 4.81 0.88 4.81
CA ILE A 169 4.46 0.60 3.40
C ILE A 169 4.00 -0.84 3.24
N ASN A 170 4.73 -1.80 3.83
CA ASN A 170 4.34 -3.19 3.81
C ASN A 170 2.96 -3.41 4.45
N ASN A 171 2.73 -2.83 5.63
CA ASN A 171 1.45 -2.90 6.33
C ASN A 171 0.29 -2.33 5.51
N SER A 172 0.49 -1.22 4.78
CA SER A 172 -0.51 -0.69 3.85
C SER A 172 -0.77 -1.66 2.69
N THR A 173 0.28 -2.26 2.13
CA THR A 173 0.17 -3.22 1.03
C THR A 173 -0.61 -4.45 1.47
N GLU A 174 -0.22 -5.04 2.60
CA GLU A 174 -0.83 -6.26 3.14
C GLU A 174 -2.27 -6.04 3.62
N PHE A 175 -2.60 -4.86 4.16
CA PHE A 175 -3.98 -4.50 4.43
C PHE A 175 -4.82 -4.52 3.15
N CYS A 176 -4.34 -3.87 2.09
CA CYS A 176 -5.07 -3.81 0.82
C CYS A 176 -5.23 -5.20 0.20
N HIS A 177 -4.16 -6.00 0.25
CA HIS A 177 -4.14 -7.37 -0.24
C HIS A 177 -5.12 -8.26 0.52
N HIS A 178 -5.08 -8.24 1.85
CA HIS A 178 -6.00 -8.98 2.71
C HIS A 178 -7.45 -8.61 2.42
N LEU A 179 -7.75 -7.31 2.33
CA LEU A 179 -9.10 -6.83 2.08
C LEU A 179 -9.62 -7.26 0.70
N TRP A 180 -8.77 -7.13 -0.32
CA TRP A 180 -9.11 -7.54 -1.68
C TRP A 180 -9.32 -9.04 -1.79
N ASN A 181 -8.44 -9.85 -1.22
CA ASN A 181 -8.58 -11.31 -1.29
C ASN A 181 -9.79 -11.80 -0.50
N THR A 182 -10.11 -11.18 0.65
CA THR A 182 -11.34 -11.49 1.39
C THR A 182 -12.59 -11.24 0.54
N TYR A 183 -12.55 -10.19 -0.29
CA TYR A 183 -13.60 -9.92 -1.26
C TYR A 183 -13.62 -10.96 -2.40
N MET A 184 -12.48 -11.23 -3.03
CA MET A 184 -12.38 -12.19 -4.16
C MET A 184 -12.68 -13.64 -3.77
N ALA A 185 -12.48 -14.02 -2.50
CA ALA A 185 -12.80 -15.35 -1.99
C ALA A 185 -14.32 -15.59 -1.83
N ASN A 186 -15.13 -14.53 -1.78
CA ASN A 186 -16.59 -14.62 -1.74
C ASN A 186 -17.22 -13.69 -2.80
N PRO A 187 -16.96 -13.95 -4.10
CA PRO A 187 -17.33 -13.04 -5.18
C PRO A 187 -18.79 -13.17 -5.61
N ASN A 188 -19.48 -14.23 -5.16
CA ASN A 188 -20.89 -14.48 -5.42
C ASN A 188 -21.60 -14.55 -4.10
#